data_AF-A0A554WX42-F1
#
_entry.id   AF-A0A554WX42-F1
#
_cell.length_a   1.000
_cell.length_b   1.000
_cell.length_c   1.000
_cell.angle_alpha   90.00
_cell.angle_beta   90.00
_cell.angle_gamma   90.00
#
_symmetry.space_group_name_H-M   'P 1'
#
loop_
_entity.id
_entity.type
_entity.pdbx_description
1 polymer ?
#
loop_
_entity_poly.entity_id
_entity_poly.type
_entity_poly.pdbx_seq_one_letter_code
_entity_poly.pdbx_strand_id
1 'polypeptide(L)'
;MRARPTPAAARPAAPAPTPAPSAPQKFTFQGDALFDFDKAVLTPQGKSALDGLISKIKATNLEVVIAVGHTDSVGSDAYNDRLSLRRAGSVLTCVQNRLG
;
A
#
# COMPACT_ATOMS: atom_id res chain seq x y z
N MET A 1 64.38 -19.30 9.68
CA MET A 1 63.98 -17.91 9.40
C MET A 1 62.49 -17.86 9.16
N ARG A 2 61.80 -16.86 9.73
CA ARG A 2 60.35 -16.65 9.62
C ARG A 2 59.96 -16.25 8.19
N ALA A 3 58.85 -16.77 7.68
CA ALA A 3 57.99 -16.04 6.76
C ALA A 3 56.53 -16.31 7.11
N ARG A 4 55.87 -15.27 7.63
CA ARG A 4 54.44 -15.19 7.92
C ARG A 4 53.69 -14.75 6.63
N PRO A 5 52.36 -14.88 6.59
CA PRO A 5 51.55 -14.93 5.38
C PRO A 5 51.42 -13.56 4.72
N THR A 6 51.12 -13.52 3.42
CA THR A 6 50.46 -12.36 2.83
C THR A 6 48.96 -12.62 2.73
N PRO A 7 48.12 -11.81 3.41
CA PRO A 7 46.68 -11.86 3.28
C PRO A 7 46.28 -11.49 1.86
N ALA A 8 45.32 -12.23 1.29
CA ALA A 8 44.58 -11.74 0.13
C ALA A 8 44.00 -10.38 0.50
N ALA A 9 44.46 -9.34 -0.20
CA ALA A 9 43.93 -7.99 -0.06
C ALA A 9 42.41 -8.06 -0.21
N ALA A 10 41.70 -7.75 0.88
CA ALA A 10 40.28 -7.48 0.82
C ALA A 10 40.08 -6.39 -0.24
N ARG A 11 39.30 -6.71 -1.28
CA ARG A 11 38.87 -5.71 -2.25
C ARG A 11 38.25 -4.54 -1.46
N PRO A 12 38.55 -3.28 -1.82
CA PRO A 12 37.83 -2.17 -1.23
C PRO A 12 36.34 -2.45 -1.36
N ALA A 13 35.64 -2.48 -0.23
CA ALA A 13 34.19 -2.55 -0.23
C ALA A 13 33.70 -1.40 -1.12
N ALA A 14 32.93 -1.75 -2.15
CA ALA A 14 32.21 -0.76 -2.94
C ALA A 14 31.45 0.16 -1.96
N PRO A 15 31.33 1.47 -2.26
CA PRO A 15 30.52 2.37 -1.45
C PRO A 15 29.15 1.72 -1.25
N ALA A 16 28.71 1.60 0.00
CA ALA A 16 27.37 1.11 0.31
C ALA A 16 26.36 1.91 -0.55
N PRO A 17 25.41 1.26 -1.22
CA PRO A 17 24.43 1.97 -2.01
C PRO A 17 23.74 2.99 -1.10
N THR A 18 23.74 4.24 -1.53
CA THR A 18 22.91 5.30 -0.95
C THR A 18 21.50 4.71 -0.72
N PRO A 19 20.82 4.97 0.41
CA PRO A 19 19.46 4.47 0.60
C PRO A 19 18.63 4.92 -0.60
N ALA A 20 18.21 3.97 -1.44
CA ALA A 20 17.32 4.26 -2.55
C ALA A 20 16.05 4.90 -1.96
N PRO A 21 15.45 5.91 -2.61
CA PRO A 21 14.16 6.43 -2.18
C PRO A 21 13.19 5.25 -2.02
N SER A 22 12.56 5.16 -0.86
CA SER A 22 11.61 4.09 -0.53
C SER A 22 10.57 3.98 -1.65
N ALA A 23 10.54 2.82 -2.32
CA ALA A 23 9.58 2.58 -3.39
C ALA A 23 8.14 2.74 -2.89
N PRO A 24 7.20 3.24 -3.72
CA PRO A 24 5.81 3.38 -3.33
C PRO A 24 5.23 2.04 -2.89
N GLN A 25 4.66 2.01 -1.69
CA GLN A 25 4.03 0.80 -1.17
C GLN A 25 2.62 0.67 -1.73
N LYS A 26 2.39 -0.42 -2.47
CA LYS A 26 1.06 -0.78 -2.98
C LYS A 26 0.41 -1.81 -2.07
N PHE A 27 -0.81 -1.51 -1.62
CA PHE A 27 -1.67 -2.44 -0.89
C PHE A 27 -2.92 -2.71 -1.70
N THR A 28 -3.30 -3.98 -1.80
CA THR A 28 -4.48 -4.41 -2.56
C THR A 28 -5.43 -5.14 -1.61
N PHE A 29 -6.71 -4.75 -1.65
CA PHE A 29 -7.78 -5.39 -0.90
C PHE A 29 -8.79 -5.96 -1.88
N GLN A 30 -9.41 -7.08 -1.50
CA GLN A 30 -10.54 -7.62 -2.24
C GLN A 30 -11.78 -6.74 -2.00
N GLY A 31 -12.61 -6.58 -3.04
CA GLY A 31 -13.83 -5.76 -2.96
C GLY A 31 -14.75 -6.24 -1.85
N ASP A 32 -15.01 -7.55 -1.78
CA ASP A 32 -15.90 -8.17 -0.77
C ASP A 32 -15.35 -8.12 0.65
N ALA A 33 -14.04 -7.90 0.81
CA ALA A 33 -13.45 -7.70 2.14
C ALA A 33 -13.77 -6.31 2.70
N LEU A 34 -14.06 -5.34 1.81
CA LEU A 34 -14.29 -3.95 2.18
C LEU A 34 -15.76 -3.54 2.10
N PHE A 35 -16.52 -4.13 1.18
CA PHE A 35 -17.87 -3.73 0.83
C PHE A 35 -18.80 -4.93 0.70
N ASP A 36 -20.08 -4.73 1.01
CA ASP A 36 -21.12 -5.68 0.59
C ASP A 36 -21.39 -5.57 -0.92
N PHE A 37 -22.06 -6.59 -1.46
CA PHE A 37 -22.54 -6.58 -2.85
C PHE A 37 -23.32 -5.30 -3.17
N ASP A 38 -22.96 -4.68 -4.28
CA ASP A 38 -23.57 -3.45 -4.79
C ASP A 38 -23.49 -2.22 -3.87
N LYS A 39 -22.62 -2.26 -2.86
CA LYS A 39 -22.43 -1.14 -1.92
C LYS A 39 -21.07 -0.48 -2.08
N ALA A 40 -21.05 0.81 -1.69
CA ALA A 40 -19.84 1.61 -1.56
C ALA A 40 -19.55 2.00 -0.10
N VAL A 41 -20.37 1.57 0.85
CA VAL A 41 -20.17 1.83 2.27
C VAL A 41 -19.24 0.76 2.85
N LEU A 42 -18.16 1.19 3.51
CA LEU A 42 -17.22 0.26 4.14
C LEU A 42 -17.91 -0.52 5.26
N THR A 43 -17.77 -1.85 5.22
CA THR A 43 -18.21 -2.73 6.30
C THR A 43 -17.37 -2.50 7.57
N PRO A 44 -17.86 -2.89 8.77
CA PRO A 44 -17.06 -2.83 9.98
C PRO A 44 -15.74 -3.60 9.86
N GLN A 45 -15.78 -4.77 9.20
CA GLN A 45 -14.60 -5.58 8.93
C GLN A 45 -13.63 -4.87 7.97
N GLY A 46 -14.15 -4.27 6.90
CA GLY A 46 -13.34 -3.51 5.94
C GLY A 46 -12.65 -2.31 6.59
N LYS A 47 -13.35 -1.59 7.47
CA LYS A 47 -12.78 -0.49 8.27
C LYS A 47 -11.61 -0.95 9.12
N SER A 48 -11.76 -2.09 9.81
CA SER A 48 -10.71 -2.69 10.65
C SER A 48 -9.50 -3.13 9.83
N ALA A 49 -9.72 -3.71 8.65
CA ALA A 49 -8.63 -4.06 7.72
C ALA A 49 -7.84 -2.81 7.28
N LEU A 50 -8.55 -1.71 6.98
CA LEU A 50 -7.94 -0.42 6.67
C LEU A 50 -7.21 0.18 7.88
N ASP A 51 -7.70 0.01 9.11
CA ASP A 51 -7.03 0.50 10.33
C ASP A 51 -5.66 -0.14 10.55
N GLY A 52 -5.55 -1.44 10.27
CA GLY A 52 -4.27 -2.15 10.32
C GLY A 52 -3.26 -1.62 9.30
N LEU A 53 -3.72 -1.26 8.10
CA LEU A 53 -2.88 -0.62 7.09
C LEU A 53 -2.50 0.80 7.50
N ILE A 54 -3.46 1.60 7.96
CA ILE A 54 -3.25 2.99 8.38
C ILE A 54 -2.23 3.06 9.52
N SER A 55 -2.25 2.11 10.45
CA SER A 55 -1.27 2.05 11.53
C SER A 55 0.16 1.87 11.02
N LYS A 56 0.37 1.08 9.97
CA LYS A 56 1.68 0.91 9.31
C LYS A 56 2.08 2.16 8.53
N ILE A 57 1.11 2.78 7.87
CA ILE A 57 1.28 4.02 7.12
C ILE A 57 1.68 5.18 8.02
N LYS A 58 1.05 5.32 9.20
CA LYS A 58 1.34 6.39 10.18
C LYS A 58 2.79 6.35 10.66
N ALA A 59 3.42 5.18 10.65
CA ALA A 59 4.84 5.02 10.98
C ALA A 59 5.77 5.45 9.83
N THR A 60 5.23 5.84 8.67
CA THR A 60 5.96 6.22 7.47
C THR A 60 5.60 7.66 7.08
N ASN A 61 6.55 8.39 6.47
CA ASN A 61 6.27 9.71 5.91
C ASN A 61 5.46 9.56 4.62
N LEU A 62 4.12 9.53 4.74
CA LEU A 62 3.24 9.28 3.60
C LEU A 62 2.89 10.60 2.88
N GLU A 63 3.25 10.68 1.61
CA GLU A 63 3.09 11.89 0.79
C GLU A 63 1.83 11.86 -0.07
N VAL A 64 1.46 10.68 -0.61
CA VAL A 64 0.33 10.53 -1.52
C VAL A 64 -0.43 9.22 -1.23
N VAL A 65 -1.76 9.31 -1.13
CA VAL A 65 -2.68 8.15 -1.10
C VAL A 65 -3.43 8.06 -2.42
N ILE A 66 -3.38 6.91 -3.08
CA ILE A 66 -4.18 6.62 -4.28
C ILE A 66 -5.13 5.47 -3.96
N ALA A 67 -6.43 5.71 -4.07
CA ALA A 67 -7.45 4.68 -3.94
C ALA A 67 -8.00 4.33 -5.33
N VAL A 68 -7.95 3.06 -5.69
CA VAL A 68 -8.52 2.53 -6.95
C VAL A 68 -9.61 1.54 -6.60
N GLY A 69 -10.82 1.79 -7.10
CA GLY A 69 -11.96 0.89 -6.96
C GLY A 69 -12.06 -0.03 -8.18
N HIS A 70 -12.40 -1.29 -7.94
CA HIS A 70 -12.77 -2.24 -8.98
C HIS A 70 -14.15 -2.83 -8.67
N THR A 71 -14.83 -3.23 -9.72
CA THR A 71 -16.14 -3.91 -9.70
C THR A 71 -16.09 -5.08 -10.66
N ASP A 72 -16.95 -6.08 -10.42
CA ASP A 72 -17.06 -7.25 -11.26
C ASP A 72 -17.73 -6.93 -12.60
N SER A 73 -17.70 -7.88 -13.54
CA SER A 73 -18.33 -7.76 -14.86
C SER A 73 -19.85 -7.90 -14.85
N VAL A 74 -20.48 -7.86 -13.67
CA VAL A 74 -21.94 -7.97 -13.53
C VAL A 74 -22.53 -6.56 -13.58
N GLY A 75 -23.34 -6.28 -14.59
CA GLY A 75 -23.93 -4.96 -14.85
C GLY A 75 -23.29 -4.24 -16.04
N SER A 76 -23.66 -2.98 -16.25
CA SER A 76 -23.11 -2.16 -17.34
C SER A 76 -21.80 -1.49 -16.91
N ASP A 77 -20.86 -1.28 -17.85
CA ASP A 77 -19.59 -0.59 -17.59
C ASP A 77 -19.80 0.76 -16.90
N ALA A 78 -20.72 1.58 -17.41
CA ALA A 78 -21.04 2.88 -16.81
C ALA A 78 -21.61 2.81 -15.38
N TYR A 79 -22.22 1.68 -15.00
CA TYR A 79 -22.63 1.44 -13.63
C TYR A 79 -21.43 1.11 -12.75
N ASN A 80 -20.62 0.18 -13.22
CA ASN A 80 -19.41 -0.32 -12.57
C ASN A 80 -18.35 0.77 -12.37
N ASP A 81 -18.19 1.69 -13.32
CA ASP A 81 -17.32 2.87 -13.18
C ASP A 81 -17.77 3.78 -12.04
N ARG A 82 -19.07 4.09 -11.98
CA ARG A 82 -19.64 4.95 -10.93
C ARG A 82 -19.53 4.29 -9.56
N LEU A 83 -19.75 2.99 -9.46
CA LEU A 83 -19.62 2.24 -8.21
C LEU A 83 -18.15 2.17 -7.76
N SER A 84 -17.23 1.90 -8.69
CA SER A 84 -15.78 1.90 -8.44
C SER A 84 -15.29 3.24 -7.89
N LEU A 85 -15.72 4.36 -8.49
CA LEU A 85 -15.38 5.71 -8.01
C LEU A 85 -15.92 5.97 -6.60
N ARG A 86 -17.16 5.55 -6.30
CA ARG A 86 -17.76 5.71 -4.96
C ARG A 86 -17.04 4.88 -3.90
N ARG A 87 -16.62 3.65 -4.24
CA ARG A 87 -15.82 2.78 -3.36
C ARG A 87 -14.46 3.40 -3.06
N ALA A 88 -13.76 3.89 -4.08
CA ALA A 88 -12.48 4.58 -3.92
C ALA A 88 -12.62 5.83 -3.03
N GLY A 89 -13.65 6.64 -3.26
CA GLY A 89 -13.96 7.81 -2.43
C GLY A 89 -14.20 7.44 -0.96
N SER A 90 -14.91 6.35 -0.69
CA SER A 90 -15.18 5.91 0.68
C SER A 90 -13.92 5.43 1.42
N VAL A 91 -13.01 4.74 0.72
CA VAL A 91 -11.68 4.39 1.26
C VAL A 91 -10.89 5.65 1.55
N LEU A 92 -10.86 6.60 0.61
CA LEU A 92 -10.11 7.84 0.76
C LEU A 92 -10.60 8.66 1.97
N THR A 93 -11.91 8.89 2.09
CA THR A 93 -12.51 9.58 3.23
C THR A 93 -12.17 8.88 4.54
N CYS A 94 -12.24 7.55 4.55
CA CYS A 94 -11.91 6.76 5.72
C CYS A 94 -10.44 6.94 6.15
N VAL A 95 -9.50 6.87 5.21
CA VAL A 95 -8.07 7.08 5.45
C VAL A 95 -7.79 8.52 5.92
N GLN A 96 -8.35 9.51 5.22
CA GLN A 96 -8.19 10.93 5.58
C GLN A 96 -8.67 11.22 7.00
N ASN A 97 -9.85 10.72 7.39
CA ASN A 97 -10.41 10.93 8.73
C ASN A 97 -9.59 10.26 9.86
N ARG A 98 -8.65 9.40 9.51
CA ARG A 98 -7.78 8.70 10.48
C ARG A 98 -6.36 9.24 10.49
N LEU A 99 -5.94 9.90 9.40
CA LEU A 99 -4.61 10.53 9.27
C LEU A 99 -4.63 12.02 9.65
N GLY A 100 -5.78 12.70 9.53
CA GLY A 100 -6.01 14.01 10.15
C GLY A 100 -6.17 13.90 11.66
#